data_AF-A0A7K7IWU6-F1
#
_entry.id   AF-A0A7K7IWU6-F1
#
_cell.length_a   1.000
_cell.length_b   1.000
_cell.length_c   1.000
_cell.angle_alpha   90.00
_cell.angle_beta   90.00
_cell.angle_gamma   90.00
#
_symmetry.space_group_name_H-M   'P 1'
#
loop_
_entity.id
_entity.type
_entity.pdbx_description
1 polymer ?
#
loop_
_entity_poly.entity_id
_entity_poly.type
_entity_poly.pdbx_seq_one_letter_code
_entity_poly.pdbx_strand_id
1 'polypeptide(L)'
;MLEILSLIRQGGDPRWCRSVPNWERGPWLETLLGLRRARGNARPRIISSHLPLHLFPRAFFGSKAKVIYTVRDPKDVLVSLFHFARIFRPYKDPGS
;
A
#
# COMPACT_ATOMS: atom_id res chain seq x y z
N MET A 1 -0.98 7.22 5.32
CA MET A 1 -0.53 7.84 4.04
C MET A 1 -1.55 7.66 2.92
N LEU A 2 -1.94 6.43 2.56
CA LEU A 2 -2.89 6.17 1.46
C LEU A 2 -4.20 6.95 1.55
N GLU A 3 -4.77 7.09 2.76
CA GLU A 3 -6.01 7.83 2.98
C GLU A 3 -5.86 9.33 2.64
N ILE A 4 -4.76 9.94 3.09
CA ILE A 4 -4.43 11.35 2.82
C ILE A 4 -4.34 11.57 1.30
N LEU A 5 -3.65 10.67 0.58
CA LEU A 5 -3.53 10.76 -0.88
C LEU A 5 -4.87 10.58 -1.60
N SER A 6 -5.74 9.73 -1.06
CA SER A 6 -7.08 9.51 -1.61
C SER A 6 -7.96 10.74 -1.45
N LEU A 7 -7.88 11.43 -0.30
CA LEU A 7 -8.58 12.70 -0.07
C LEU A 7 -8.03 13.82 -0.94
N ILE A 8 -6.70 13.97 -1.04
CA ILE A 8 -6.07 14.96 -1.93
C ILE A 8 -6.52 14.74 -3.38
N ARG A 9 -6.57 13.49 -3.85
CA ARG A 9 -7.04 13.15 -5.20
C ARG A 9 -8.48 13.61 -5.45
N GLN A 10 -9.34 13.53 -4.45
CA GLN A 10 -10.77 13.89 -4.55
C GLN A 10 -11.05 15.34 -4.12
N GLY A 11 -10.03 16.20 -4.00
CA GLY A 11 -10.23 17.58 -3.57
C GLY A 11 -10.79 17.70 -2.14
N GLY A 12 -10.55 16.70 -1.29
CA GLY A 12 -11.04 16.64 0.08
C GLY A 12 -12.38 15.92 0.27
N ASP A 13 -13.05 15.45 -0.80
CA ASP A 13 -14.31 14.72 -0.67
C ASP A 13 -14.10 13.29 -0.10
N PRO A 14 -14.67 12.96 1.08
CA PRO A 14 -14.49 11.65 1.71
C PRO A 14 -15.37 10.55 1.10
N ARG A 15 -16.33 10.85 0.22
CA ARG A 15 -17.30 9.86 -0.30
C ARG A 15 -16.61 8.63 -0.89
N TRP A 16 -15.57 8.84 -1.70
CA TRP A 16 -14.80 7.75 -2.31
C TRP A 16 -14.04 6.91 -1.27
N CYS A 17 -13.48 7.56 -0.26
CA CYS A 17 -12.72 6.88 0.78
C CYS A 17 -13.60 6.02 1.68
N ARG A 18 -14.87 6.42 1.86
CA ARG A 18 -15.89 5.68 2.62
C ARG A 18 -16.56 4.56 1.82
N SER A 19 -16.68 4.71 0.50
CA SER A 19 -17.38 3.73 -0.34
C SER A 19 -16.48 2.63 -0.89
N VAL A 20 -15.18 2.90 -1.07
CA VAL A 20 -14.24 1.96 -1.67
C VAL A 20 -13.15 1.57 -0.67
N PRO A 21 -12.90 0.27 -0.45
CA PRO A 21 -11.85 -0.17 0.46
C PRO A 21 -10.46 0.26 -0.02
N ASN A 22 -9.54 0.41 0.93
CA ASN A 22 -8.23 1.02 0.68
C ASN A 22 -7.39 0.23 -0.35
N TRP A 23 -7.43 -1.11 -0.33
CA TRP A 23 -6.69 -1.99 -1.25
C TRP A 23 -7.23 -1.94 -2.68
N GLU A 24 -8.41 -1.36 -2.91
CA GLU A 24 -8.91 -1.09 -4.27
C GLU A 24 -8.53 0.31 -4.75
N ARG A 25 -8.48 1.29 -3.84
CA ARG A 25 -8.05 2.66 -4.13
C ARG A 25 -6.54 2.74 -4.41
N GLY A 26 -5.75 2.06 -3.58
CA GLY A 26 -4.29 2.00 -3.65
C GLY A 26 -3.79 0.56 -3.57
N PRO A 27 -4.01 -0.26 -4.62
CA PRO A 27 -3.66 -1.67 -4.62
C PRO A 27 -2.16 -1.92 -4.44
N TRP A 28 -1.83 -3.05 -3.81
CA TRP A 28 -0.46 -3.51 -3.58
C TRP A 28 0.16 -4.10 -4.86
N LEU A 29 1.25 -3.48 -5.34
CA LEU A 29 1.91 -3.83 -6.60
C LEU A 29 2.44 -5.27 -6.62
N GLU A 30 2.96 -5.74 -5.49
CA GLU A 30 3.56 -7.07 -5.31
C GLU A 30 2.54 -8.22 -5.36
N THR A 31 1.24 -7.93 -5.28
CA THR A 31 0.19 -8.96 -5.33
C THR A 31 -0.36 -9.12 -6.74
N LEU A 32 -0.66 -10.36 -7.16
CA LEU A 32 -1.28 -10.65 -8.47
C LEU A 32 -2.60 -9.89 -8.65
N LEU A 33 -3.45 -9.88 -7.62
CA LEU A 33 -4.74 -9.17 -7.65
C LEU A 33 -4.54 -7.65 -7.67
N GLY A 34 -3.62 -7.14 -6.85
CA GLY A 34 -3.32 -5.71 -6.80
C GLY A 34 -2.75 -5.18 -8.11
N LEU A 35 -1.86 -5.92 -8.77
CA LEU A 35 -1.36 -5.54 -10.10
C LEU A 35 -2.49 -5.48 -11.14
N ARG A 36 -3.39 -6.47 -11.15
CA ARG A 36 -4.57 -6.46 -12.04
C ARG A 36 -5.46 -5.25 -11.76
N ARG A 37 -5.76 -4.96 -10.49
CA ARG A 37 -6.55 -3.80 -10.07
C ARG A 37 -5.88 -2.48 -10.47
N ALA A 38 -4.57 -2.35 -10.25
CA ALA A 38 -3.79 -1.17 -10.59
C ALA A 38 -3.81 -0.85 -12.10
N ARG A 39 -3.90 -1.88 -12.96
CA ARG A 39 -4.04 -1.70 -14.40
C ARG A 39 -5.42 -1.18 -14.82
N GLY A 40 -6.48 -1.57 -14.11
CA GLY A 40 -7.85 -1.12 -14.36
C GLY A 40 -8.19 0.25 -13.78
N ASN A 41 -7.45 0.72 -12.77
CA ASN A 41 -7.73 2.01 -12.11
C ASN A 41 -7.50 3.21 -13.04
N ALA A 42 -8.47 4.13 -13.06
CA ALA A 42 -8.37 5.39 -13.80
C ALA A 42 -7.24 6.29 -13.27
N ARG A 43 -6.62 7.07 -14.17
CA ARG A 43 -5.59 8.06 -13.82
C ARG A 43 -6.23 9.25 -13.08
N PRO A 44 -5.51 9.92 -12.15
CA PRO A 44 -4.17 9.60 -11.66
C PRO A 44 -4.17 8.39 -10.72
N ARG A 45 -3.32 7.38 -10.96
CA ARG A 45 -3.33 6.13 -10.16
C ARG A 45 -2.59 6.29 -8.84
N ILE A 46 -3.17 5.73 -7.77
CA ILE A 46 -2.48 5.53 -6.50
C ILE A 46 -2.14 4.03 -6.42
N ILE A 47 -0.90 3.71 -6.09
CA ILE A 47 -0.38 2.34 -6.00
C ILE A 47 0.44 2.26 -4.72
N SER A 48 0.31 1.16 -3.98
CA SER A 48 1.05 0.89 -2.74
C SER A 48 2.09 -0.20 -2.98
N SER A 49 3.21 -0.15 -2.26
CA SER A 49 4.20 -1.24 -2.27
C SER A 49 5.07 -1.24 -1.02
N HIS A 50 5.44 -2.43 -0.54
CA HIS A 50 6.50 -2.64 0.44
C HIS A 50 7.82 -3.15 -0.18
N LEU A 51 7.91 -3.19 -1.52
CA LEU A 51 9.12 -3.72 -2.17
C LEU A 51 10.34 -2.82 -1.89
N PRO A 52 11.48 -3.42 -1.54
CA PRO A 52 12.73 -2.69 -1.45
C PRO A 52 13.18 -2.21 -2.83
N LEU A 53 14.03 -1.18 -2.86
CA LEU A 53 14.47 -0.50 -4.08
C LEU A 53 14.99 -1.47 -5.17
N HIS A 54 15.73 -2.50 -4.77
CA HIS A 54 16.33 -3.47 -5.69
C HIS A 54 15.33 -4.46 -6.31
N LEU A 55 14.13 -4.61 -5.73
CA LEU A 55 13.02 -5.40 -6.29
C LEU A 55 11.98 -4.52 -6.99
N PHE A 56 12.12 -3.20 -6.93
CA PHE A 56 11.17 -2.28 -7.54
C PHE A 56 11.30 -2.26 -9.07
N PRO A 57 10.19 -2.08 -9.84
CA PRO A 57 10.26 -2.14 -11.30
C PRO A 57 11.22 -1.11 -11.88
N ARG A 58 12.21 -1.55 -12.67
CA ARG A 58 13.20 -0.66 -13.30
C ARG A 58 12.56 0.45 -14.16
N ALA A 59 11.42 0.14 -14.78
CA ALA A 59 10.64 1.10 -15.57
C ALA A 59 10.18 2.33 -14.77
N PHE A 60 10.07 2.23 -13.44
CA PHE A 60 9.73 3.37 -12.59
C PHE A 60 10.77 4.49 -12.68
N PHE A 61 12.06 4.15 -12.67
CA PHE A 61 13.16 5.12 -12.62
C PHE A 61 13.28 5.97 -13.89
N GLY A 62 12.75 5.50 -15.02
CA GLY A 62 12.65 6.27 -16.27
C GLY A 62 11.30 7.00 -16.44
N SER A 63 10.40 6.94 -15.45
CA SER A 63 9.04 7.46 -15.57
C SER A 63 8.86 8.81 -14.85
N LYS A 64 7.72 9.48 -15.10
CA LYS A 64 7.28 10.67 -14.36
C LYS A 64 6.45 10.35 -13.10
N ALA A 65 6.41 9.08 -12.68
CA ALA A 65 5.67 8.69 -11.48
C ALA A 65 6.36 9.26 -10.23
N LYS A 66 5.58 9.52 -9.18
CA LYS A 66 6.06 10.05 -7.91
C LYS A 66 5.92 8.98 -6.83
N VAL A 67 6.86 8.94 -5.89
CA VAL A 67 6.84 8.04 -4.72
C VAL A 67 6.84 8.88 -3.46
N ILE A 68 6.03 8.48 -2.49
CA ILE A 68 6.07 8.97 -1.12
C ILE A 68 6.50 7.79 -0.27
N TYR A 69 7.74 7.84 0.21
CA TYR A 69 8.31 6.80 1.07
C TYR A 69 8.04 7.13 2.54
N THR A 70 7.51 6.17 3.29
CA THR A 70 7.18 6.35 4.70
C THR A 70 8.12 5.54 5.58
N VAL A 71 8.76 6.20 6.53
CA VAL A 71 9.59 5.57 7.57
C VAL A 71 8.94 5.73 8.94
N ARG A 72 9.21 4.77 9.82
CA ARG A 72 8.79 4.76 11.23
C ARG A 72 9.95 4.21 12.06
N ASP A 73 10.00 4.57 13.34
CA ASP A 73 10.97 3.99 14.28
C ASP A 73 10.95 2.45 14.18
N PRO A 74 12.10 1.79 13.99
CA PRO A 74 12.16 0.34 13.78
C PRO A 74 11.65 -0.46 14.98
N LYS A 75 11.80 0.03 16.21
CA LYS A 75 11.27 -0.65 17.42
C LYS A 75 9.75 -0.69 17.38
N ASP A 76 9.13 0.43 16.98
CA ASP A 76 7.68 0.51 16.81
C ASP A 76 7.17 -0.34 15.65
N VAL A 77 7.93 -0.41 14.55
CA VAL A 77 7.60 -1.27 13.41
C VAL A 77 7.55 -2.72 13.84
N LEU A 78 8.52 -3.19 14.63
CA LEU A 78 8.55 -4.56 15.15
C LEU A 78 7.37 -4.86 16.07
N VAL A 79 7.04 -3.97 17.00
CA VAL A 79 5.87 -4.12 17.88
C VAL A 79 4.57 -4.16 17.07
N SER A 80 4.42 -3.26 16.10
CA SER A 80 3.26 -3.24 15.22
C SER A 80 3.14 -4.52 14.38
N LEU A 81 4.25 -5.05 13.87
CA LEU A 81 4.29 -6.29 13.09
C LEU A 81 3.91 -7.49 13.95
N PHE A 82 4.37 -7.56 15.20
CA PHE A 82 3.99 -8.61 16.15
C PHE A 82 2.47 -8.68 16.34
N HIS A 83 1.83 -7.54 16.63
CA HIS A 83 0.37 -7.51 16.78
C HIS A 83 -0.37 -7.80 15.48
N PHE A 84 0.13 -7.30 14.34
CA PHE A 84 -0.45 -7.60 13.03
C PHE A 84 -0.38 -9.10 12.72
N ALA A 85 0.76 -9.76 12.96
CA ALA A 85 0.92 -11.19 12.73
C ALA A 85 -0.02 -12.04 13.61
N ARG A 86 -0.28 -11.63 14.86
CA ARG A 86 -1.26 -12.31 15.73
C ARG A 86 -2.70 -12.20 15.23
N ILE A 87 -3.06 -11.08 14.60
CA ILE A 87 -4.41 -10.85 14.03
C ILE A 87 -4.55 -11.62 12.71
N PHE A 88 -3.58 -11.49 11.81
CA PHE A 88 -3.63 -12.09 10.48
C PHE A 88 -3.33 -13.59 10.48
N ARG A 89 -2.65 -14.10 11.52
CA ARG A 89 -2.21 -15.49 11.69
C ARG A 89 -1.52 -16.11 10.46
N PRO A 90 -0.52 -15.44 9.86
CA PRO A 90 0.21 -16.01 8.73
C PRO A 90 1.22 -17.09 9.14
N TYR A 91 1.53 -17.19 10.44
CA TYR A 91 2.53 -18.09 11.00
C TYR A 91 1.88 -18.99 12.04
N LYS A 92 2.45 -20.19 12.24
CA LYS A 92 2.04 -21.06 13.35
C LYS A 92 2.39 -20.41 14.69
N ASP A 93 1.56 -20.62 15.69
CA ASP A 93 1.88 -20.17 17.03
C ASP A 93 3.12 -20.96 17.52
N PRO A 94 4.17 -20.28 17.99
CA PRO A 94 5.41 -20.95 18.38
C PRO A 94 5.26 -21.90 19.58
N GLY A 95 4.10 -21.89 20.24
CA GLY A 95 3.75 -22.78 21.36
C GLY A 95 2.70 -23.86 21.03
N SER A 96 2.38 -24.08 19.75
CA SER A 96 1.47 -25.14 19.28
C SER A 96 2.16 -26.17 18.40
#